data_AF-A0A1Z5HP71-F1
#
_entry.id   AF-A0A1Z5HP71-F1
#
_cell.length_a   1.000
_cell.length_b   1.000
_cell.length_c   1.000
_cell.angle_alpha   90.00
_cell.angle_beta   90.00
_cell.angle_gamma   90.00
#
_symmetry.space_group_name_H-M   'P 1'
#
loop_
_entity.id
_entity.type
_entity.pdbx_description
1 polymer ?
#
loop_
_entity_poly.entity_id
_entity_poly.type
_entity_poly.pdbx_seq_one_letter_code
_entity_poly.pdbx_strand_id
1 'polypeptide(L)'
;MKRVMIFIDGSNLYHNLRSFCGRTDIDFAAFVRKLVGEDRELIRVYYYNAPVDRRDNEDKYRAQQRFFATLNQIDNLYSSLTV
;
A
#
# COMPACT_ATOMS: atom_id res chain seq x y z
N MET A 1 17.38 -3.18 19.77
CA MET A 1 16.32 -3.45 18.76
C MET A 1 16.13 -2.18 17.93
N LYS A 2 16.28 -2.26 16.60
CA LYS A 2 16.16 -1.08 15.73
C LYS A 2 14.69 -0.89 15.32
N ARG A 3 14.16 0.31 15.47
CA ARG A 3 12.78 0.65 15.12
C ARG A 3 12.71 1.12 13.67
N VAL A 4 11.69 0.70 12.92
CA VAL A 4 11.50 1.08 11.51
C VAL A 4 10.09 1.62 11.28
N MET A 5 10.02 2.63 10.41
CA MET A 5 8.79 3.15 9.85
C MET A 5 8.89 3.07 8.33
N ILE A 6 7.79 2.72 7.67
CA ILE A 6 7.72 2.52 6.23
C ILE A 6 6.78 3.55 5.63
N PHE A 7 7.22 4.21 4.55
CA PHE A 7 6.43 5.20 3.82
C PHE A 7 6.35 4.75 2.36
N ILE A 8 5.15 4.53 1.87
CA ILE A 8 4.91 3.96 0.54
C ILE A 8 4.05 4.92 -0.27
N ASP A 9 4.58 5.36 -1.40
CA ASP A 9 3.80 6.00 -2.46
C ASP A 9 3.08 4.90 -3.26
N GLY A 10 1.76 4.85 -3.07
CA GLY A 10 0.90 3.84 -3.67
C GLY A 10 0.75 3.96 -5.18
N SER A 11 0.81 5.18 -5.74
CA SER A 11 0.76 5.39 -7.18
C SER A 11 2.05 4.86 -7.81
N ASN A 12 3.19 5.26 -7.25
CA ASN A 12 4.50 4.80 -7.70
C ASN A 12 4.63 3.26 -7.59
N LEU A 13 4.23 2.69 -6.45
CA LEU A 13 4.24 1.23 -6.26
C LEU A 13 3.35 0.52 -7.29
N TYR A 14 2.11 0.99 -7.50
CA TYR A 14 1.19 0.40 -8.47
C TYR A 14 1.75 0.41 -9.89
N HIS A 15 2.29 1.55 -10.33
CA HIS A 15 2.88 1.68 -11.66
C HIS A 15 4.10 0.79 -11.85
N ASN A 16 4.97 0.67 -10.84
CA ASN A 16 6.13 -0.21 -10.90
C ASN A 16 5.75 -1.69 -10.90
N LEU A 17 4.80 -2.10 -10.06
CA LEU A 17 4.28 -3.47 -10.05
C LEU A 17 3.67 -3.86 -11.40
N ARG A 18 2.88 -2.97 -12.00
CA ARG A 18 2.30 -3.19 -13.32
C ARG A 18 3.37 -3.31 -14.41
N SER A 19 4.35 -2.40 -14.42
CA SER A 19 5.36 -2.33 -15.49
C SER A 19 6.42 -3.42 -15.39
N PHE A 20 6.89 -3.75 -14.18
CA PHE A 20 7.99 -4.69 -13.97
C PHE A 20 7.53 -6.10 -13.59
N CYS A 21 6.40 -6.24 -12.90
CA CYS A 21 5.89 -7.55 -12.46
C CYS A 21 4.68 -8.03 -13.27
N GLY A 22 4.09 -7.17 -14.12
CA GLY A 22 2.89 -7.49 -14.89
C GLY A 22 1.63 -7.70 -14.06
N ARG A 23 1.69 -7.46 -12.75
CA ARG A 23 0.62 -7.75 -11.79
C ARG A 23 0.67 -6.78 -10.62
N THR A 24 -0.47 -6.47 -10.03
CA THR A 24 -0.60 -5.50 -8.92
C THR A 24 -1.26 -6.08 -7.67
N ASP A 25 -1.65 -7.34 -7.72
CA ASP A 25 -2.18 -8.13 -6.62
C ASP A 25 -1.03 -8.74 -5.80
N ILE A 26 -0.51 -7.95 -4.86
CA ILE A 26 0.54 -8.38 -3.94
C ILE A 26 -0.02 -8.62 -2.53
N ASP A 27 0.52 -9.61 -1.83
CA ASP A 27 0.33 -9.73 -0.39
C ASP A 27 1.13 -8.62 0.30
N PHE A 28 0.41 -7.56 0.67
CA PHE A 28 1.01 -6.38 1.26
C PHE A 28 1.57 -6.65 2.66
N ALA A 29 0.97 -7.57 3.42
CA ALA A 29 1.49 -7.95 4.74
C ALA A 29 2.83 -8.69 4.60
N ALA A 30 2.93 -9.63 3.65
CA ALA A 30 4.19 -10.29 3.34
C ALA A 30 5.25 -9.31 2.82
N PHE A 31 4.85 -8.33 2.00
CA PHE A 31 5.74 -7.28 1.52
C PHE A 31 6.30 -6.43 2.67
N VAL A 32 5.44 -5.96 3.58
CA VAL A 32 5.86 -5.20 4.77
C VAL A 32 6.78 -6.04 5.66
N ARG A 33 6.44 -7.31 5.95
CA ARG A 33 7.30 -8.21 6.73
C ARG A 33 8.69 -8.36 6.10
N LYS A 34 8.75 -8.51 4.77
CA LYS A 34 10.01 -8.57 4.03
C LYS A 34 10.82 -7.28 4.14
N LEU A 35 10.18 -6.12 4.10
CA LEU A 35 10.86 -4.82 4.27
C LEU A 35 11.37 -4.60 5.69
N VAL A 36 10.69 -5.13 6.71
CA VAL A 36 11.09 -5.04 8.12
C VAL A 36 12.23 -6.01 8.44
N GLY A 37 12.23 -7.22 7.87
CA GLY A 37 13.23 -8.24 8.22
C GLY A 37 13.12 -8.72 9.67
N GLU A 38 14.09 -9.49 10.13
CA GLU A 38 13.98 -10.23 11.40
C GLU A 38 14.42 -9.40 12.64
N ASP A 39 15.35 -8.46 12.48
CA ASP A 39 16.00 -7.75 13.60
C ASP A 39 15.40 -6.37 13.93
N ARG A 40 14.26 -6.02 13.34
CA ARG A 40 13.66 -4.68 13.46
C ARG A 40 12.23 -4.73 13.95
N GLU A 41 11.87 -3.73 14.73
CA GLU A 41 10.50 -3.50 15.19
C GLU A 41 9.78 -2.56 14.22
N LEU A 42 8.69 -3.03 13.62
CA LEU A 42 7.82 -2.17 12.84
C LEU A 42 6.99 -1.28 13.76
N ILE A 43 7.18 0.03 13.67
CA ILE A 43 6.40 1.00 14.43
C ILE A 43 5.16 1.43 13.67
N ARG A 44 5.30 1.66 12.36
CA ARG A 44 4.18 2.12 11.52
C ARG A 44 4.48 1.97 10.03
N VAL A 45 3.43 1.74 9.25
CA VAL A 45 3.42 1.86 7.80
C VAL A 45 2.47 2.98 7.40
N TYR A 46 2.94 3.91 6.58
CA TYR A 46 2.12 4.91 5.92
C TYR A 46 1.99 4.57 4.44
N TYR A 47 0.75 4.44 3.98
CA TYR A 47 0.43 4.24 2.57
C TYR A 47 -0.26 5.47 2.02
N TYR A 48 0.41 6.18 1.13
CA TYR A 48 -0.12 7.37 0.47
C TYR A 48 -0.76 6.96 -0.85
N ASN A 49 -2.01 7.35 -1.09
CA ASN A 49 -2.65 7.09 -2.37
C ASN A 49 -3.42 8.33 -2.84
N ALA A 50 -3.39 8.57 -4.15
CA ALA A 50 -4.26 9.54 -4.78
C ALA A 50 -5.60 8.86 -5.11
N PRO A 51 -6.75 9.35 -4.60
CA PRO A 51 -8.04 8.78 -4.94
C PRO A 51 -8.29 8.91 -6.44
N VAL A 52 -8.75 7.83 -7.08
CA VAL A 52 -9.25 7.89 -8.45
C VAL A 52 -10.60 8.62 -8.40
N ASP A 53 -10.82 9.60 -9.26
CA ASP A 53 -12.15 10.20 -9.37
C ASP A 53 -13.12 9.17 -9.95
N ARG A 54 -14.20 8.88 -9.21
CA ARG A 54 -15.25 7.94 -9.64
C ARG A 54 -15.85 8.35 -10.99
N ARG A 55 -15.90 9.66 -11.27
CA ARG A 55 -16.45 10.21 -12.52
C ARG A 55 -15.56 9.91 -13.73
N ASP A 56 -14.26 9.78 -13.51
CA ASP A 56 -13.29 9.48 -14.57
C ASP A 56 -13.24 8.00 -14.89
N ASN A 57 -13.31 7.13 -13.87
CA ASN A 57 -13.29 5.69 -14.07
C ASN A 57 -13.88 4.91 -12.89
N GLU A 58 -15.15 4.52 -13.02
CA GLU A 58 -15.89 3.81 -11.97
C GLU A 58 -15.27 2.45 -11.61
N ASP A 59 -14.79 1.69 -12.60
CA ASP A 59 -14.22 0.36 -12.36
C ASP A 59 -12.90 0.43 -11.60
N LYS A 60 -12.02 1.38 -11.98
CA LYS A 60 -10.78 1.65 -11.24
C LYS A 60 -11.07 2.15 -9.84
N TYR A 61 -12.06 3.03 -9.67
CA TYR A 61 -12.49 3.48 -8.35
C TYR A 61 -12.94 2.30 -7.48
N ARG A 62 -13.81 1.41 -7.99
CA ARG A 62 -14.26 0.22 -7.26
C ARG A 62 -13.11 -0.72 -6.91
N ALA A 63 -12.17 -0.94 -7.83
CA ALA A 63 -10.96 -1.73 -7.56
C ALA A 63 -10.08 -1.09 -6.47
N GLN A 64 -9.91 0.24 -6.52
CA GLN A 64 -9.16 0.99 -5.52
C GLN A 64 -9.80 0.89 -4.13
N GLN A 65 -11.14 0.99 -4.03
CA GLN A 65 -11.85 0.83 -2.76
C GLN A 65 -11.67 -0.57 -2.15
N ARG A 66 -11.71 -1.63 -2.96
CA ARG A 66 -11.43 -3.00 -2.49
C ARG A 66 -9.99 -3.14 -1.97
N PHE A 67 -9.04 -2.52 -2.66
CA PHE A 67 -7.65 -2.52 -2.23
C PHE A 67 -7.47 -1.76 -0.90
N PHE A 68 -8.10 -0.59 -0.73
CA PHE A 68 -8.08 0.14 0.55
C PHE A 68 -8.68 -0.66 1.70
N ALA A 69 -9.78 -1.38 1.47
CA ALA A 69 -10.37 -2.27 2.48
C ALA A 69 -9.38 -3.35 2.93
N THR A 70 -8.54 -3.85 2.03
CA THR A 70 -7.50 -4.84 2.34
C THR A 70 -6.36 -4.22 3.16
N LEU A 71 -5.94 -3.00 2.82
CA LEU A 71 -4.88 -2.29 3.57
C LEU A 71 -5.28 -2.01 5.03
N ASN A 72 -6.55 -1.67 5.27
CA ASN A 72 -7.06 -1.40 6.62
C ASN A 72 -7.09 -2.62 7.55
N GLN A 73 -6.91 -3.84 7.01
CA GLN A 73 -6.82 -5.07 7.80
C GLN A 73 -5.40 -5.37 8.29
N ILE A 74 -4.41 -4.56 7.89
CA ILE A 74 -3.00 -4.77 8.24
C ILE A 74 -2.67 -3.96 9.49
N ASP A 75 -2.26 -4.67 10.55
CA ASP A 75 -1.86 -4.04 11.79
C ASP A 75 -0.75 -3.00 11.57
N ASN A 76 -0.89 -1.85 12.25
CA ASN A 76 0.03 -0.71 12.17
C ASN A 76 0.13 -0.04 10.78
N LEU A 77 -0.78 -0.34 9.85
CA LEU A 77 -0.89 0.35 8.57
C LEU A 77 -1.93 1.46 8.62
N TYR A 78 -1.50 2.68 8.29
CA TYR A 78 -2.38 3.83 8.12
C TYR A 78 -2.39 4.25 6.65
N SER A 79 -3.55 4.15 6.00
CA SER A 79 -3.76 4.77 4.71
C SER A 79 -4.28 6.20 4.90
N SER A 80 -3.48 7.21 4.57
CA SER A 80 -3.94 8.60 4.60
C SER A 80 -4.36 9.06 3.20
N LEU A 81 -5.62 9.49 3.09
CA LEU A 81 -6.20 10.18 1.93
C LEU A 81 -5.72 11.64 1.90
N THR A 82 -4.42 11.91 1.80
CA THR A 82 -3.96 13.30 1.64
C THR A 82 -2.55 13.36 1.08
N VAL A 83 -2.43 13.93 -0.11
CA VAL A 83 -1.64 15.16 -0.28
C VAL A 83 -2.64 16.26 -0.63
#